data_AF-A0AAV9AHC6-F1
#
_entry.id   AF-A0AAV9AHC6-F1
#
_cell.length_a   1.000
_cell.length_b   1.000
_cell.length_c   1.000
_cell.angle_alpha   90.00
_cell.angle_beta   90.00
_cell.angle_gamma   90.00
#
_symmetry.space_group_name_H-M   'P 1'
#
loop_
_entity.id
_entity.type
_entity.pdbx_description
1 polymer ?
#
loop_
_entity_poly.entity_id
_entity_poly.type
_entity_poly.pdbx_seq_one_letter_code
_entity_poly.pdbx_strand_id
1 'polypeptide(L)'
;MEMRAIDDTCMARDVTPPLPPIAAALHDHLLRSHCSSCLRPLNLPHPLPHSACSAAVSYCSASCSAADLPLHVSSGECSLLRSRPLSAPTTDARVSLRLLLHLRRSSPARIGGLWSNREAMKEEEEVWGRVEEGVALMMSIADRRVSTEEEAEAAMCVVVTNAVEVQFGTGPGPVGIALYGPGFSWFNHSCSPNACYRFVPAWPGPVDPDSFRVSPAGEESALKAWICDENRLYDGFCRYGPRIVVRSIKPIRKGEEVCVGYLDLLQPKQQTWGKNGSSLGTLT
;
A
#
# COMPACT_ATOMS: atom_id res chain seq x y z
N MET A 1 1.80 10.22 -13.95
CA MET A 1 3.11 10.50 -13.31
C MET A 1 4.02 9.37 -13.72
N GLU A 2 5.20 9.66 -14.25
CA GLU A 2 6.14 8.65 -14.75
C GLU A 2 7.43 8.72 -13.95
N MET A 3 7.98 7.58 -13.56
CA MET A 3 9.31 7.50 -12.96
C MET A 3 10.35 7.24 -14.04
N ARG A 4 11.39 8.06 -14.11
CA ARG A 4 12.47 7.95 -15.11
C ARG A 4 13.81 7.75 -14.46
N ALA A 5 14.69 6.98 -15.11
CA ALA A 5 16.04 6.74 -14.61
C ALA A 5 16.89 8.03 -14.63
N ILE A 6 17.57 8.32 -13.51
CA ILE A 6 18.44 9.49 -13.38
C ILE A 6 19.75 9.30 -14.18
N ASP A 7 20.24 8.06 -14.21
CA ASP A 7 21.46 7.65 -14.92
C ASP A 7 21.32 6.22 -15.46
N ASP A 8 22.27 5.83 -16.31
CA ASP A 8 22.35 4.47 -16.86
C ASP A 8 22.44 3.44 -15.72
N THR A 9 21.52 2.49 -15.75
CA THR A 9 21.39 1.46 -14.72
C THR A 9 21.62 0.09 -15.34
N CYS A 10 22.61 -0.66 -14.85
CA CYS A 10 22.81 -2.05 -15.26
C CYS A 10 21.71 -2.96 -14.69
N MET A 11 21.60 -4.17 -15.25
CA MET A 11 20.66 -5.19 -14.77
C MET A 11 20.93 -5.57 -13.30
N ALA A 12 19.87 -5.97 -12.59
CA ALA A 12 19.90 -6.43 -11.20
C ALA A 12 20.36 -5.36 -10.18
N ARG A 13 20.08 -4.09 -10.47
CA ARG A 13 20.35 -2.97 -9.56
C ARG A 13 19.07 -2.47 -8.93
N ASP A 14 19.11 -2.26 -7.62
CA ASP A 14 18.04 -1.57 -6.92
C ASP A 14 18.00 -0.11 -7.40
N VAL A 15 16.83 0.32 -7.88
CA VAL A 15 16.60 1.70 -8.36
C VAL A 15 15.91 2.57 -7.32
N THR A 16 15.34 1.94 -6.28
CA THR A 16 14.86 2.61 -5.07
C THR A 16 15.55 2.01 -3.84
N PRO A 17 15.65 2.77 -2.73
CA PRO A 17 15.85 2.17 -1.42
C PRO A 17 14.64 1.31 -1.00
N PRO A 18 14.73 0.59 0.14
CA PRO A 18 13.59 -0.03 0.80
C PRO A 18 12.56 1.00 1.29
N LEU A 19 11.50 1.21 0.51
CA LEU A 19 10.45 2.19 0.80
C LEU A 19 9.46 1.63 1.84
N PRO A 20 9.12 2.38 2.89
CA PRO A 20 8.09 1.96 3.84
C PRO A 20 6.68 2.15 3.23
N PRO A 21 5.68 1.40 3.71
CA PRO A 21 4.30 1.63 3.32
C PRO A 21 3.71 2.82 4.10
N ILE A 22 2.84 3.58 3.44
CA ILE A 22 1.96 4.60 4.06
C ILE A 22 0.98 3.88 5.01
N ALA A 23 0.39 2.79 4.53
CA ALA A 23 -0.55 1.98 5.29
C ALA A 23 -0.44 0.53 4.83
N ALA A 24 -0.58 -0.41 5.75
CA ALA A 24 -0.60 -1.84 5.44
C ALA A 24 -1.50 -2.57 6.42
N ALA A 25 -2.08 -3.68 5.99
CA ALA A 25 -2.85 -4.58 6.83
C ALA A 25 -2.71 -6.02 6.34
N LEU A 26 -2.68 -6.97 7.28
CA LEU A 26 -2.80 -8.40 6.99
C LEU A 26 -4.13 -8.72 6.35
N HIS A 27 -4.19 -9.77 5.54
CA HIS A 27 -5.48 -10.38 5.17
C HIS A 27 -6.19 -10.93 6.41
N ASP A 28 -7.52 -10.85 6.41
CA ASP A 28 -8.36 -11.23 7.56
C ASP A 28 -8.07 -12.64 8.09
N HIS A 29 -7.84 -13.61 7.20
CA HIS A 29 -7.57 -15.01 7.56
C HIS A 29 -6.19 -15.21 8.21
N LEU A 30 -5.29 -14.23 8.15
CA LEU A 30 -3.93 -14.28 8.71
C LEU A 30 -3.76 -13.45 9.97
N LEU A 31 -4.78 -12.70 10.39
CA LEU A 31 -4.79 -11.85 11.58
C LEU A 31 -4.32 -12.56 12.87
N ARG A 32 -4.61 -13.86 12.99
CA ARG A 32 -4.24 -14.69 14.17
C ARG A 32 -2.91 -15.42 14.03
N SER A 33 -2.37 -15.55 12.82
CA SER A 33 -1.17 -16.34 12.54
C SER A 33 0.04 -15.47 12.20
N HIS A 34 -0.15 -14.17 11.94
CA HIS A 34 0.89 -13.24 11.55
C HIS A 34 0.89 -12.00 12.44
N CYS A 35 2.06 -11.37 12.55
CA CYS A 35 2.24 -10.13 13.27
C CYS A 35 1.54 -8.98 12.53
N SER A 36 0.62 -8.28 13.19
CA SER A 36 -0.12 -7.15 12.59
C SER A 36 0.77 -5.98 12.17
N SER A 37 1.97 -5.88 12.75
CA SER A 37 2.93 -4.82 12.42
C SER A 37 3.86 -5.22 11.28
N CYS A 38 4.62 -6.32 11.42
CA CYS A 38 5.65 -6.68 10.44
C CYS A 38 5.22 -7.73 9.40
N LEU A 39 3.97 -8.20 9.48
CA LEU A 39 3.35 -9.19 8.59
C LEU A 39 4.08 -10.55 8.51
N ARG A 40 4.98 -10.84 9.46
CA ARG A 40 5.68 -12.12 9.55
C ARG A 40 4.87 -13.14 10.36
N PRO A 41 5.00 -14.45 10.08
CA PRO A 41 4.37 -15.50 10.88
C PRO A 41 4.74 -15.40 12.37
N LEU A 42 3.76 -15.63 13.24
CA LEU A 42 3.93 -15.73 14.68
C LEU A 42 4.47 -17.12 15.03
N ASN A 43 5.77 -17.33 14.82
CA ASN A 43 6.46 -18.59 15.15
C ASN A 43 7.05 -18.58 16.58
N LEU A 44 6.76 -17.54 17.38
CA LEU A 44 7.33 -17.35 18.71
C LEU A 44 6.41 -17.92 19.79
N PRO A 45 6.95 -18.47 20.89
CA PRO A 45 6.16 -19.15 21.93
C PRO A 45 5.15 -18.24 22.64
N HIS A 46 5.33 -16.91 22.58
CA HIS A 46 4.47 -15.93 23.25
C HIS A 46 4.18 -14.73 22.32
N PRO A 47 3.21 -14.83 21.40
CA PRO A 47 2.68 -13.65 20.72
C PRO A 47 2.05 -12.69 21.74
N LEU A 48 2.06 -11.40 21.43
CA LEU A 48 1.43 -10.35 22.25
C LEU A 48 0.08 -9.97 21.61
N PRO A 49 -1.05 -10.56 22.05
CA PRO A 49 -2.37 -10.21 21.54
C PRO A 49 -2.86 -8.86 22.08
N HIS A 50 -3.63 -8.12 21.29
CA HIS A 50 -4.32 -6.93 21.77
C HIS A 50 -5.72 -7.29 22.32
N SER A 51 -5.93 -7.08 23.62
CA SER A 51 -7.15 -7.52 24.30
C SER A 51 -8.40 -6.71 23.94
N ALA A 52 -8.28 -5.42 23.61
CA ALA A 52 -9.45 -4.55 23.39
C ALA A 52 -10.25 -4.90 22.13
N CYS A 53 -9.66 -5.59 21.16
CA CYS A 53 -10.33 -6.12 19.96
C CYS A 53 -10.46 -7.65 20.01
N SER A 54 -10.67 -8.23 21.20
CA SER A 54 -10.86 -9.68 21.37
C SER A 54 -9.71 -10.53 20.81
N ALA A 55 -8.47 -10.02 20.94
CA ALA A 55 -7.26 -10.64 20.38
C ALA A 55 -7.31 -10.83 18.85
N ALA A 56 -8.04 -9.97 18.13
CA ALA A 56 -8.08 -10.01 16.67
C ALA A 56 -6.70 -9.74 16.04
N VAL A 57 -5.86 -8.92 16.67
CA VAL A 57 -4.48 -8.69 16.23
C VAL A 57 -3.48 -9.19 17.27
N SER A 58 -2.31 -9.62 16.78
CA SER A 58 -1.19 -10.08 17.61
C SER A 58 0.14 -9.57 17.07
N TYR A 59 1.12 -9.42 17.97
CA TYR A 59 2.45 -8.92 17.65
C TYR A 59 3.54 -9.93 18.04
N CYS A 60 4.61 -9.99 17.25
CA CYS A 60 5.75 -10.88 17.51
C CYS A 60 6.71 -10.34 18.58
N SER A 61 6.64 -9.05 18.92
CA SER A 61 7.54 -8.41 19.89
C SER A 61 6.92 -7.13 20.45
N ALA A 62 7.44 -6.69 21.61
CA ALA A 62 7.07 -5.40 22.19
C ALA A 62 7.36 -4.24 21.23
N SER A 63 8.43 -4.32 20.44
CA SER A 63 8.76 -3.32 19.42
C SER A 63 7.71 -3.21 18.32
N CYS A 64 7.22 -4.35 17.83
CA CYS A 64 6.13 -4.38 16.84
C CYS A 64 4.81 -3.87 17.43
N SER A 65 4.51 -4.23 18.68
CA SER A 65 3.32 -3.72 19.38
C SER A 65 3.39 -2.21 19.57
N ALA A 66 4.50 -1.69 20.09
CA ALA A 66 4.69 -0.25 20.34
C ALA A 66 4.59 0.58 19.06
N ALA A 67 5.00 0.02 17.91
CA ALA A 67 4.96 0.73 16.64
C ALA A 67 3.60 0.73 15.95
N ASP A 68 2.81 -0.33 16.05
CA ASP A 68 1.53 -0.46 15.33
C ASP A 68 0.31 -0.12 16.21
N LEU A 69 0.37 -0.41 17.51
CA LEU A 69 -0.78 -0.28 18.40
C LEU A 69 -1.39 1.14 18.45
N PRO A 70 -0.59 2.24 18.49
CA PRO A 70 -1.16 3.59 18.45
C PRO A 70 -1.97 3.84 17.17
N LEU A 71 -1.46 3.42 16.01
CA LEU A 71 -2.13 3.53 14.71
C LEU A 71 -3.39 2.66 14.66
N HIS A 72 -3.30 1.41 15.09
CA HIS A 72 -4.42 0.47 15.16
C HIS A 72 -5.61 1.01 15.97
N VAL A 73 -5.33 1.65 17.12
CA VAL A 73 -6.38 2.21 17.99
C VAL A 73 -6.91 3.53 17.43
N SER A 74 -6.02 4.45 17.02
CA SER A 74 -6.41 5.81 16.64
C SER A 74 -7.06 5.92 15.25
N SER A 75 -6.77 4.97 14.35
CA SER A 75 -7.42 4.88 13.03
C SER A 75 -8.87 4.39 13.10
N GLY A 76 -9.29 3.77 14.21
CA GLY A 76 -10.59 3.09 14.32
C GLY A 76 -10.57 1.62 13.89
N GLU A 77 -9.45 1.09 13.38
CA GLU A 77 -9.30 -0.33 13.04
C GLU A 77 -9.62 -1.25 14.23
N CYS A 78 -9.18 -0.88 15.45
CA CYS A 78 -9.51 -1.64 16.65
C CYS A 78 -11.03 -1.77 16.88
N SER A 79 -11.78 -0.70 16.63
CA SER A 79 -13.25 -0.72 16.76
C SER A 79 -13.88 -1.61 15.69
N LEU A 80 -13.39 -1.52 14.44
CA LEU A 80 -13.84 -2.37 13.32
C LEU A 80 -13.63 -3.86 13.60
N LEU A 81 -12.47 -4.22 14.15
CA LEU A 81 -12.18 -5.63 14.47
C LEU A 81 -12.94 -6.12 15.70
N ARG A 82 -13.23 -5.23 16.66
CA ARG A 82 -14.01 -5.55 17.87
C ARG A 82 -15.48 -5.84 17.55
N SER A 83 -16.07 -5.13 16.58
CA SER A 83 -17.49 -5.29 16.23
C SER A 83 -17.81 -6.54 15.42
N ARG A 84 -16.82 -7.40 15.08
CA ARG A 84 -17.05 -8.62 14.27
C ARG A 84 -18.00 -9.59 15.00
N PRO A 85 -19.12 -9.91 14.34
CA PRO A 85 -19.06 -10.95 13.31
C PRO A 85 -19.90 -10.57 12.08
N LEU A 86 -19.27 -10.11 10.99
CA LEU A 86 -19.97 -9.95 9.71
C LEU A 86 -19.08 -10.45 8.57
N SER A 87 -19.73 -11.12 7.61
CA SER A 87 -19.20 -11.97 6.53
C SER A 87 -18.29 -11.28 5.51
N ALA A 88 -17.99 -9.99 5.67
CA ALA A 88 -17.29 -9.18 4.69
C ALA A 88 -15.78 -9.07 4.97
N PRO A 89 -14.92 -9.06 3.94
CA PRO A 89 -13.49 -8.77 4.08
C PRO A 89 -13.26 -7.36 4.64
N THR A 90 -12.39 -7.23 5.63
CA THR A 90 -12.08 -5.91 6.24
C THR A 90 -10.75 -5.32 5.79
N THR A 91 -9.92 -6.06 5.04
CA THR A 91 -8.54 -5.68 4.71
C THR A 91 -8.45 -4.26 4.12
N ASP A 92 -9.24 -3.95 3.10
CA ASP A 92 -9.19 -2.63 2.43
C ASP A 92 -9.64 -1.51 3.36
N ALA A 93 -10.77 -1.70 4.06
CA ALA A 93 -11.26 -0.74 5.04
C ALA A 93 -10.22 -0.45 6.13
N ARG A 94 -9.47 -1.47 6.58
CA ARG A 94 -8.40 -1.30 7.56
C ARG A 94 -7.25 -0.47 7.02
N VAL A 95 -6.84 -0.66 5.76
CA VAL A 95 -5.83 0.18 5.11
C VAL A 95 -6.34 1.61 4.88
N SER A 96 -7.59 1.78 4.47
CA SER A 96 -8.24 3.08 4.27
C SER A 96 -8.35 3.89 5.57
N LEU A 97 -8.73 3.26 6.68
CA LEU A 97 -8.76 3.88 8.00
C LEU A 97 -7.37 4.35 8.45
N ARG A 98 -6.35 3.51 8.25
CA ARG A 98 -4.95 3.86 8.52
C ARG A 98 -4.49 5.02 7.63
N LEU A 99 -4.86 5.03 6.35
CA LEU A 99 -4.56 6.11 5.39
C LEU A 99 -5.13 7.47 5.82
N LEU A 100 -6.42 7.48 6.19
CA LEU A 100 -7.13 8.70 6.59
C LEU A 100 -6.59 9.33 7.87
N LEU A 101 -6.04 8.53 8.78
CA LEU A 101 -5.37 9.05 9.97
C LEU A 101 -4.16 9.92 9.58
N HIS A 102 -3.40 9.50 8.57
CA HIS A 102 -2.16 10.16 8.15
C HIS A 102 -2.37 11.35 7.21
N LEU A 103 -3.39 11.31 6.36
CA LEU A 103 -3.54 12.26 5.25
C LEU A 103 -4.75 13.18 5.37
N ARG A 104 -5.00 13.68 6.59
CA ARG A 104 -6.01 14.71 6.84
C ARG A 104 -5.72 15.92 5.94
N ARG A 105 -6.70 16.31 5.12
CA ARG A 105 -6.68 17.46 4.18
C ARG A 105 -6.04 17.21 2.80
N SER A 106 -6.40 16.12 2.14
CA SER A 106 -6.08 15.92 0.72
C SER A 106 -7.28 16.24 -0.18
N SER A 107 -7.06 16.49 -1.48
CA SER A 107 -8.17 16.64 -2.43
C SER A 107 -8.78 15.27 -2.76
N PRO A 108 -10.09 15.17 -3.09
CA PRO A 108 -10.73 13.88 -3.41
C PRO A 108 -10.13 13.18 -4.64
N ALA A 109 -9.50 13.94 -5.54
CA ALA A 109 -8.84 13.41 -6.74
C ALA A 109 -7.47 12.78 -6.43
N ARG A 110 -6.76 13.29 -5.39
CA ARG A 110 -5.46 12.76 -4.99
C ARG A 110 -5.26 12.80 -3.48
N ILE A 111 -5.09 11.63 -2.88
CA ILE A 111 -4.75 11.50 -1.45
C ILE A 111 -3.27 11.18 -1.32
N GLY A 112 -2.49 12.07 -0.70
CA GLY A 112 -1.05 11.88 -0.53
C GLY A 112 -0.27 11.69 -1.83
N GLY A 113 -0.72 12.33 -2.93
CA GLY A 113 -0.13 12.19 -4.26
C GLY A 113 -0.59 10.95 -5.06
N LEU A 114 -1.41 10.08 -4.45
CA LEU A 114 -1.96 8.87 -5.07
C LEU A 114 -3.26 9.17 -5.79
N TRP A 115 -3.45 8.52 -6.94
CA TRP A 115 -4.63 8.71 -7.78
C TRP A 115 -5.81 7.88 -7.27
N SER A 116 -6.99 8.49 -7.08
CA SER A 116 -8.17 7.75 -6.63
C SER A 116 -8.87 6.98 -7.74
N ASN A 117 -8.74 7.42 -9.00
CA ASN A 117 -9.46 6.86 -10.15
C ASN A 117 -10.99 6.78 -10.00
N ARG A 118 -11.57 7.59 -9.09
CA ARG A 118 -12.96 7.50 -8.64
C ARG A 118 -13.98 7.39 -9.78
N GLU A 119 -13.88 8.23 -10.80
CA GLU A 119 -14.87 8.25 -11.88
C GLU A 119 -14.80 7.00 -12.76
N ALA A 120 -13.60 6.50 -13.07
CA ALA A 120 -13.45 5.27 -13.84
C ALA A 120 -13.91 4.03 -13.04
N MET A 121 -13.79 4.05 -11.71
CA MET A 121 -14.26 2.95 -10.85
C MET A 121 -15.78 2.80 -10.85
N LYS A 122 -16.53 3.91 -10.93
CA LYS A 122 -18.00 3.87 -10.98
C LYS A 122 -18.54 3.15 -12.21
N GLU A 123 -17.74 3.03 -13.26
CA GLU A 123 -18.09 2.29 -14.48
C GLU A 123 -17.94 0.77 -14.31
N GLU A 124 -17.21 0.31 -13.29
CA GLU A 124 -16.95 -1.10 -13.00
C GLU A 124 -17.74 -1.56 -11.76
N GLU A 125 -18.96 -2.07 -11.97
CA GLU A 125 -19.93 -2.39 -10.91
C GLU A 125 -19.35 -3.29 -9.79
N GLU A 126 -18.58 -4.32 -10.12
CA GLU A 126 -17.96 -5.21 -9.13
C GLU A 126 -16.93 -4.47 -8.26
N VAL A 127 -16.09 -3.63 -8.89
CA VAL A 127 -15.06 -2.85 -8.20
C VAL A 127 -15.72 -1.78 -7.33
N TRP A 128 -16.77 -1.14 -7.84
CA TRP A 128 -17.54 -0.14 -7.10
C TRP A 128 -18.28 -0.75 -5.90
N GLY A 129 -18.88 -1.93 -6.04
CA GLY A 129 -19.52 -2.63 -4.93
C GLY A 129 -18.56 -2.88 -3.76
N ARG A 130 -17.30 -3.25 -4.06
CA ARG A 130 -16.24 -3.37 -3.04
C ARG A 130 -15.93 -2.05 -2.33
N VAL A 131 -15.97 -0.92 -3.05
CA VAL A 131 -15.80 0.42 -2.47
C VAL A 131 -16.96 0.74 -1.53
N GLU A 132 -18.20 0.54 -1.97
CA GLU A 132 -19.41 0.80 -1.17
C GLU A 132 -19.46 -0.05 0.11
N GLU A 133 -19.12 -1.34 0.02
CA GLU A 133 -19.01 -2.22 1.19
C GLU A 133 -17.96 -1.72 2.19
N GLY A 134 -16.78 -1.32 1.71
CA GLY A 134 -15.73 -0.77 2.55
C GLY A 134 -16.12 0.54 3.23
N VAL A 135 -16.79 1.45 2.50
CA VAL A 135 -17.33 2.70 3.06
C VAL A 135 -18.36 2.40 4.15
N ALA A 136 -19.31 1.51 3.90
CA ALA A 136 -20.32 1.12 4.89
C ALA A 136 -19.68 0.58 6.17
N LEU A 137 -18.63 -0.25 6.06
CA LEU A 137 -17.85 -0.73 7.21
C LEU A 137 -17.20 0.41 8.00
N MET A 138 -16.55 1.35 7.31
CA MET A 138 -15.90 2.50 7.93
C MET A 138 -16.91 3.42 8.62
N MET A 139 -18.07 3.65 8.02
CA MET A 139 -19.13 4.47 8.59
C MET A 139 -19.83 3.80 9.78
N SER A 140 -19.88 2.46 9.83
CA SER A 140 -20.51 1.72 10.94
C SER A 140 -19.81 1.91 12.30
N ILE A 141 -18.54 2.32 12.29
CA ILE A 141 -17.74 2.57 13.50
C ILE A 141 -17.55 4.07 13.77
N ALA A 142 -18.16 4.94 12.97
CA ALA A 142 -17.93 6.38 12.97
C ALA A 142 -18.63 7.11 14.13
N ASP A 143 -18.75 6.48 15.31
CA ASP A 143 -19.27 7.14 16.51
C ASP A 143 -18.18 8.02 17.16
N ARG A 144 -17.82 9.10 16.45
CA ARG A 144 -16.88 10.17 16.83
C ARG A 144 -15.45 9.94 16.33
N ARG A 145 -15.07 10.64 15.24
CA ARG A 145 -13.72 11.09 14.81
C ARG A 145 -13.17 10.54 13.48
N VAL A 146 -13.89 9.74 12.71
CA VAL A 146 -13.31 9.07 11.53
C VAL A 146 -14.13 9.37 10.28
N SER A 147 -13.64 10.35 9.51
CA SER A 147 -13.96 10.71 8.12
C SER A 147 -15.41 11.02 7.73
N THR A 148 -15.61 11.96 6.81
CA THR A 148 -16.88 12.06 6.07
C THR A 148 -17.03 10.86 5.13
N GLU A 149 -18.23 10.62 4.62
CA GLU A 149 -18.48 9.56 3.63
C GLU A 149 -17.62 9.79 2.37
N GLU A 150 -17.47 11.04 1.93
CA GLU A 150 -16.62 11.38 0.79
C GLU A 150 -15.14 11.10 1.04
N GLU A 151 -14.66 11.31 2.27
CA GLU A 151 -13.29 10.97 2.66
C GLU A 151 -13.07 9.46 2.71
N ALA A 152 -14.05 8.71 3.26
CA ALA A 152 -14.02 7.24 3.29
C ALA A 152 -14.00 6.66 1.87
N GLU A 153 -14.87 7.16 1.00
CA GLU A 153 -14.96 6.74 -0.39
C GLU A 153 -13.67 7.04 -1.16
N ALA A 154 -13.13 8.25 -1.03
CA ALA A 154 -11.88 8.62 -1.69
C ALA A 154 -10.70 7.76 -1.20
N ALA A 155 -10.64 7.43 0.10
CA ALA A 155 -9.61 6.54 0.64
C ALA A 155 -9.75 5.11 0.10
N MET A 156 -10.97 4.58 0.04
CA MET A 156 -11.25 3.27 -0.56
C MET A 156 -10.85 3.22 -2.02
N CYS A 157 -11.20 4.23 -2.81
CA CYS A 157 -10.81 4.33 -4.22
C CYS A 157 -9.28 4.32 -4.39
N VAL A 158 -8.55 5.05 -3.53
CA VAL A 158 -7.09 5.07 -3.53
C VAL A 158 -6.50 3.69 -3.18
N VAL A 159 -7.05 3.02 -2.17
CA VAL A 159 -6.59 1.68 -1.77
C VAL A 159 -6.85 0.67 -2.87
N VAL A 160 -8.04 0.61 -3.43
CA VAL A 160 -8.39 -0.33 -4.50
C VAL A 160 -7.55 -0.09 -5.76
N THR A 161 -7.20 1.17 -6.07
CA THR A 161 -6.37 1.50 -7.23
C THR A 161 -4.89 1.16 -7.04
N ASN A 162 -4.32 1.46 -5.86
CA ASN A 162 -2.86 1.56 -5.69
C ASN A 162 -2.27 0.56 -4.70
N ALA A 163 -3.09 -0.15 -3.90
CA ALA A 163 -2.55 -1.12 -2.96
C ALA A 163 -1.94 -2.32 -3.69
N VAL A 164 -0.81 -2.80 -3.18
CA VAL A 164 -0.15 -4.00 -3.71
C VAL A 164 -0.30 -5.16 -2.73
N GLU A 165 -0.49 -6.35 -3.27
CA GLU A 165 -0.46 -7.60 -2.53
C GLU A 165 0.96 -7.87 -2.01
N VAL A 166 1.07 -8.03 -0.70
CA VAL A 166 2.34 -8.24 -0.01
C VAL A 166 2.62 -9.74 0.05
N GLN A 167 3.76 -10.17 -0.47
CA GLN A 167 4.19 -11.56 -0.39
C GLN A 167 5.65 -11.65 0.05
N PHE A 168 5.92 -12.49 1.05
CA PHE A 168 7.28 -12.78 1.50
C PHE A 168 7.72 -14.16 1.03
N GLY A 169 8.85 -14.22 0.31
CA GLY A 169 9.44 -15.48 -0.16
C GLY A 169 8.50 -16.30 -1.06
N THR A 170 8.73 -17.61 -1.12
CA THR A 170 7.93 -18.57 -1.90
C THR A 170 6.73 -19.11 -1.11
N GLY A 171 6.19 -18.33 -0.17
CA GLY A 171 5.07 -18.74 0.66
C GLY A 171 3.79 -19.01 -0.15
N PRO A 172 2.77 -19.64 0.48
CA PRO A 172 1.58 -20.14 -0.20
C PRO A 172 0.65 -19.07 -0.80
N GLY A 173 0.92 -17.79 -0.56
CA GLY A 173 0.18 -16.69 -1.17
C GLY A 173 0.50 -15.34 -0.51
N PRO A 174 -0.20 -14.27 -0.93
CA PRO A 174 -0.11 -12.96 -0.30
C PRO A 174 -0.55 -12.98 1.17
N VAL A 175 0.12 -12.18 1.99
CA VAL A 175 -0.13 -12.10 3.44
C VAL A 175 -1.01 -10.90 3.84
N GLY A 176 -1.19 -9.94 2.94
CA GLY A 176 -1.95 -8.72 3.18
C GLY A 176 -1.72 -7.74 2.03
N ILE A 177 -2.19 -6.52 2.21
CA ILE A 177 -1.98 -5.45 1.22
C ILE A 177 -1.23 -4.28 1.86
N ALA A 178 -0.50 -3.54 1.03
CA ALA A 178 0.21 -2.34 1.44
C ALA A 178 0.07 -1.24 0.40
N LEU A 179 -0.13 -0.03 0.88
CA LEU A 179 -0.15 1.19 0.10
C LEU A 179 1.20 1.90 0.29
N TYR A 180 1.86 2.22 -0.82
CA TYR A 180 3.08 3.01 -0.84
C TYR A 180 2.77 4.35 -1.49
N GLY A 181 3.56 5.37 -1.20
CA GLY A 181 3.34 6.66 -1.84
C GLY A 181 4.09 6.84 -3.16
N PRO A 182 4.17 8.09 -3.66
CA PRO A 182 4.85 8.49 -4.89
C PRO A 182 6.19 7.79 -5.19
N GLY A 183 7.01 7.51 -4.17
CA GLY A 183 8.28 6.81 -4.35
C GLY A 183 8.16 5.42 -5.00
N PHE A 184 6.99 4.79 -4.95
CA PHE A 184 6.67 3.52 -5.62
C PHE A 184 5.45 3.64 -6.54
N SER A 185 4.40 4.33 -6.12
CA SER A 185 3.11 4.32 -6.81
C SER A 185 3.09 5.15 -8.11
N TRP A 186 4.21 5.77 -8.50
CA TRP A 186 4.37 6.46 -9.77
C TRP A 186 5.12 5.64 -10.84
N PHE A 187 5.59 4.43 -10.51
CA PHE A 187 6.12 3.51 -11.52
C PHE A 187 4.96 2.92 -12.32
N ASN A 188 4.84 3.29 -13.58
CA ASN A 188 3.75 2.80 -14.42
C ASN A 188 3.86 1.30 -14.75
N HIS A 189 2.74 0.78 -15.26
CA HIS A 189 2.66 -0.57 -15.79
C HIS A 189 3.32 -0.71 -17.17
N SER A 190 4.01 -1.82 -17.39
CA SER A 190 4.31 -2.35 -18.73
C SER A 190 4.16 -3.87 -18.76
N CYS A 191 3.61 -4.41 -19.86
CA CYS A 191 3.59 -5.85 -20.14
C CYS A 191 4.98 -6.40 -20.54
N SER A 192 5.95 -5.53 -20.81
CA SER A 192 7.36 -5.88 -21.03
C SER A 192 8.23 -4.99 -20.14
N PRO A 193 8.15 -5.17 -18.80
CA PRO A 193 8.78 -4.25 -17.88
C PRO A 193 10.31 -4.29 -18.00
N ASN A 194 10.94 -3.21 -17.57
CA ASN A 194 12.40 -3.08 -17.41
C ASN A 194 12.82 -3.13 -15.93
N ALA A 195 11.86 -3.08 -15.01
CA ALA A 195 12.07 -3.31 -13.58
C ALA A 195 11.01 -4.28 -12.97
N CYS A 196 11.34 -4.83 -11.81
CA CYS A 196 10.40 -5.54 -10.95
C CYS A 196 10.51 -5.01 -9.52
N TYR A 197 9.63 -5.45 -8.63
CA TYR A 197 9.74 -5.11 -7.21
C TYR A 197 9.73 -6.35 -6.33
N ARG A 198 10.25 -6.19 -5.12
CA ARG A 198 10.29 -7.24 -4.10
C ARG A 198 10.02 -6.65 -2.73
N PHE A 199 9.39 -7.44 -1.87
CA PHE A 199 9.24 -7.08 -0.47
C PHE A 199 10.48 -7.51 0.31
N VAL A 200 10.97 -6.60 1.14
CA VAL A 200 12.01 -6.88 2.14
C VAL A 200 11.44 -6.68 3.53
N PRO A 201 11.84 -7.52 4.50
CA PRO A 201 11.41 -7.32 5.86
C PRO A 201 11.94 -6.02 6.45
N ALA A 202 11.22 -5.50 7.44
CA ALA A 202 11.50 -4.23 8.10
C ALA A 202 12.99 -4.00 8.41
N TRP A 203 13.52 -2.90 7.87
CA TRP A 203 14.78 -2.28 8.27
C TRP A 203 14.46 -0.99 9.04
N PRO A 204 15.06 -0.71 10.21
CA PRO A 204 14.74 0.47 11.01
C PRO A 204 15.46 1.75 10.56
N GLY A 205 16.22 1.71 9.46
CA GLY A 205 16.95 2.87 8.96
C GLY A 205 16.07 3.87 8.20
N PRO A 206 16.44 5.17 8.22
CA PRO A 206 15.81 6.18 7.36
C PRO A 206 16.07 5.86 5.89
N VAL A 207 15.18 6.33 5.02
CA VAL A 207 15.42 6.32 3.58
C VAL A 207 16.31 7.50 3.24
N ASP A 208 17.46 7.19 2.64
CA ASP A 208 18.38 8.18 2.09
C ASP A 208 17.83 8.66 0.72
N PRO A 209 17.45 9.94 0.56
CA PRO A 209 16.97 10.47 -0.72
C PRO A 209 17.97 10.28 -1.87
N ASP A 210 19.27 10.27 -1.58
CA ASP A 210 20.33 10.13 -2.60
C ASP A 210 20.49 8.68 -3.08
N SER A 211 19.80 7.74 -2.44
CA SER A 211 19.78 6.33 -2.85
C SER A 211 18.80 6.02 -3.98
N PHE A 212 17.92 6.97 -4.34
CA PHE A 212 17.06 6.84 -5.50
C PHE A 212 17.87 6.99 -6.79
N ARG A 213 17.62 6.09 -7.75
CA ARG A 213 18.18 6.15 -9.12
C ARG A 213 17.13 6.55 -10.14
N VAL A 214 15.98 7.00 -9.65
CA VAL A 214 14.83 7.40 -10.44
C VAL A 214 14.27 8.72 -9.92
N SER A 215 13.67 9.49 -10.81
CA SER A 215 12.99 10.74 -10.50
C SER A 215 11.69 10.83 -11.29
N PRO A 216 10.66 11.53 -10.77
CA PRO A 216 9.47 11.82 -11.55
C PRO A 216 9.79 12.69 -12.77
N ALA A 217 9.15 12.40 -13.89
CA ALA A 217 9.23 13.26 -15.07
C ALA A 217 8.60 14.63 -14.76
N GLY A 218 9.39 15.71 -14.87
CA GLY A 218 8.90 17.09 -14.75
C GLY A 218 8.66 17.62 -13.32
N GLU A 219 8.76 16.81 -12.27
CA GLU A 219 8.44 17.21 -10.88
C GLU A 219 9.47 16.72 -9.84
N GLU A 220 10.77 16.92 -10.09
CA GLU A 220 11.84 16.45 -9.19
C GLU A 220 11.69 16.97 -7.75
N SER A 221 11.13 18.18 -7.58
CA SER A 221 10.83 18.79 -6.29
C SER A 221 9.68 18.13 -5.54
N ALA A 222 8.69 17.56 -6.23
CA ALA A 222 7.51 16.95 -5.61
C ALA A 222 7.87 15.65 -4.89
N LEU A 223 8.69 14.79 -5.52
CA LEU A 223 9.16 13.56 -4.87
C LEU A 223 10.08 13.88 -3.68
N LYS A 224 10.99 14.84 -3.81
CA LYS A 224 11.86 15.25 -2.69
C LYS A 224 11.07 15.86 -1.54
N ALA A 225 10.10 16.73 -1.82
CA ALA A 225 9.19 17.28 -0.81
C ALA A 225 8.40 16.17 -0.12
N TRP A 226 7.88 15.21 -0.90
CA TRP A 226 7.15 14.09 -0.35
C TRP A 226 8.04 13.14 0.47
N ILE A 227 9.27 12.84 0.05
CA ILE A 227 10.23 12.04 0.84
C ILE A 227 10.61 12.78 2.13
N CYS A 228 10.77 14.10 2.09
CA CYS A 228 11.02 14.91 3.29
C CYS A 228 9.83 14.88 4.26
N ASP A 229 8.60 14.93 3.73
CA ASP A 229 7.39 14.77 4.53
C ASP A 229 7.22 13.33 5.01
N GLU A 230 7.55 12.31 4.21
CA GLU A 230 7.64 10.92 4.64
C GLU A 230 8.61 10.79 5.79
N ASN A 231 9.84 11.33 5.67
CA ASN A 231 10.89 11.38 6.68
C ASN A 231 10.40 12.01 7.99
N ARG A 232 9.54 13.03 7.92
CA ARG A 232 8.83 13.61 9.09
C ARG A 232 7.72 12.71 9.62
N LEU A 233 7.10 11.93 8.74
CA LEU A 233 6.10 10.92 9.04
C LEU A 233 6.73 9.57 9.45
N TYR A 234 8.06 9.38 9.54
CA TYR A 234 8.66 8.14 10.08
C TYR A 234 8.36 7.93 11.57
N ASP A 235 7.93 8.98 12.28
CA ASP A 235 7.35 8.86 13.62
C ASP A 235 5.89 8.34 13.60
N GLY A 236 5.25 8.25 12.42
CA GLY A 236 3.85 7.85 12.25
C GLY A 236 3.60 6.68 11.27
N PHE A 237 4.42 6.48 10.24
CA PHE A 237 4.30 5.38 9.29
C PHE A 237 4.90 4.08 9.83
N CYS A 238 4.42 2.95 9.31
CA CYS A 238 4.72 1.59 9.77
C CYS A 238 6.24 1.34 9.94
N ARG A 239 6.78 1.66 11.13
CA ARG A 239 8.20 1.49 11.48
C ARG A 239 8.66 0.05 11.30
N TYR A 240 7.72 -0.87 11.48
CA TYR A 240 7.83 -2.26 11.06
C TYR A 240 6.69 -2.53 10.08
N GLY A 241 7.02 -3.16 8.96
CA GLY A 241 6.09 -3.42 7.85
C GLY A 241 6.84 -3.96 6.64
N PRO A 242 6.11 -4.41 5.60
CA PRO A 242 6.73 -4.81 4.34
C PRO A 242 7.33 -3.57 3.67
N ARG A 243 8.65 -3.56 3.46
CA ARG A 243 9.28 -2.52 2.64
C ARG A 243 9.35 -3.00 1.21
N ILE A 244 9.19 -2.09 0.25
CA ILE A 244 9.28 -2.42 -1.18
C ILE A 244 10.56 -1.88 -1.78
N VAL A 245 11.20 -2.68 -2.63
CA VAL A 245 12.40 -2.30 -3.38
C VAL A 245 12.12 -2.55 -4.85
N VAL A 246 12.31 -1.54 -5.70
CA VAL A 246 12.27 -1.68 -7.16
C VAL A 246 13.67 -1.98 -7.67
N ARG A 247 13.80 -2.96 -8.56
CA ARG A 247 15.07 -3.45 -9.13
C ARG A 247 14.97 -3.59 -10.64
N SER A 248 16.01 -3.18 -11.34
CA SER A 248 16.13 -3.38 -12.79
C SER A 248 16.24 -4.87 -13.14
N ILE A 249 15.50 -5.30 -14.16
CA ILE A 249 15.59 -6.65 -14.74
C ILE A 249 16.24 -6.65 -16.13
N LYS A 250 16.50 -5.45 -16.67
CA LYS A 250 17.23 -5.18 -17.92
C LYS A 250 18.09 -3.92 -17.71
N PRO A 251 19.08 -3.64 -18.58
CA PRO A 251 19.71 -2.32 -18.60
C PRO A 251 18.67 -1.23 -18.89
N ILE A 252 18.76 -0.11 -18.19
CA ILE A 252 17.88 1.05 -18.34
C ILE A 252 18.75 2.27 -18.64
N ARG A 253 18.41 3.02 -19.69
CA ARG A 253 19.15 4.23 -20.07
C ARG A 253 18.73 5.42 -19.23
N LYS A 254 19.64 6.39 -19.05
CA LYS A 254 19.30 7.70 -18.50
C LYS A 254 18.09 8.31 -19.23
N GLY A 255 17.11 8.77 -18.44
CA GLY A 255 15.86 9.37 -18.92
C GLY A 255 14.82 8.37 -19.42
N GLU A 256 15.14 7.08 -19.53
CA GLU A 256 14.16 6.03 -19.87
C GLU A 256 13.14 5.89 -18.73
N GLU A 257 11.88 5.69 -19.11
CA GLU A 257 10.83 5.38 -18.15
C GLU A 257 11.09 4.02 -17.50
N VAL A 258 10.92 3.95 -16.18
CA VAL A 258 11.02 2.71 -15.44
C VAL A 258 9.61 2.19 -15.17
N CYS A 259 9.31 1.01 -15.68
CA CYS A 259 8.00 0.39 -15.57
C CYS A 259 8.09 -0.96 -14.87
N VAL A 260 7.02 -1.31 -14.14
CA VAL A 260 6.85 -2.60 -13.46
C VAL A 260 5.65 -3.37 -14.03
N GLY A 261 5.55 -4.66 -13.72
CA GLY A 261 4.32 -5.42 -13.97
C GLY A 261 3.33 -5.22 -12.83
N TYR A 262 2.10 -4.77 -13.12
CA TYR A 262 1.01 -4.74 -12.13
C TYR A 262 0.26 -6.07 -12.07
N LEU A 263 0.35 -6.85 -13.16
CA LEU A 263 -0.36 -8.09 -13.37
C LEU A 263 0.61 -9.25 -13.51
N ASP A 264 0.10 -10.45 -13.27
CA ASP A 264 0.78 -11.67 -13.65
C ASP A 264 0.87 -11.76 -15.19
N LEU A 265 2.11 -11.68 -15.68
CA LEU A 265 2.43 -11.68 -17.11
C LEU A 265 2.22 -13.05 -17.78
N LEU A 266 1.99 -14.10 -16.99
CA LEU A 266 1.66 -15.43 -17.52
C LEU A 266 0.17 -15.56 -17.88
N GLN A 267 -0.67 -14.58 -17.55
CA GLN A 267 -2.07 -14.59 -17.97
C GLN A 267 -2.19 -14.22 -19.46
N PRO A 268 -3.02 -14.94 -20.25
CA PRO A 268 -3.26 -14.62 -21.65
C PRO A 268 -3.73 -13.18 -21.82
N LYS A 269 -3.34 -12.53 -22.94
CA LYS A 269 -3.68 -11.13 -23.23
C LYS A 269 -5.18 -10.82 -23.07
N GLN A 270 -6.06 -11.71 -23.53
CA GLN A 270 -7.51 -11.52 -23.38
C GLN A 270 -7.98 -11.49 -21.92
N GLN A 271 -7.30 -12.21 -21.02
CA GLN A 271 -7.63 -12.23 -19.60
C GLN A 271 -7.04 -11.03 -18.85
N THR A 272 -5.88 -10.53 -19.28
CA THR A 272 -5.31 -9.25 -18.77
C THR A 272 -6.12 -8.03 -19.20
N TRP A 273 -6.72 -8.05 -20.40
CA TRP A 273 -7.65 -7.01 -20.86
C TRP A 273 -9.07 -7.24 -20.31
N GLY A 274 -9.44 -8.44 -19.87
CA GLY A 274 -10.72 -8.65 -19.15
C GLY A 274 -10.70 -8.11 -17.72
N LYS A 275 -9.51 -7.95 -17.12
CA LYS A 275 -9.34 -7.42 -15.76
C LYS A 275 -9.08 -5.91 -15.70
N ASN A 276 -8.61 -5.29 -16.80
CA ASN A 276 -8.27 -3.87 -16.90
C ASN A 276 -8.71 -3.19 -18.22
N GLY A 277 -9.31 -3.93 -19.15
CA GLY A 277 -9.58 -3.47 -20.53
C GLY A 277 -10.99 -2.91 -20.73
N SER A 278 -11.68 -2.53 -19.66
CA SER A 278 -12.84 -1.64 -19.74
C SER A 278 -12.49 -0.16 -19.70
N SER A 279 -11.29 0.29 -19.25
CA SER A 279 -11.04 1.76 -19.20
C SER A 279 -9.60 2.29 -19.04
N LEU A 280 -8.53 1.57 -19.42
CA LEU A 280 -7.19 2.20 -19.60
C LEU A 280 -6.55 1.87 -20.95
N GLY A 281 -7.36 2.02 -21.99
CA GLY A 281 -6.86 2.19 -23.35
C GLY A 281 -6.56 3.67 -23.61
N THR A 282 -5.28 4.01 -23.74
CA THR A 282 -4.78 5.12 -24.58
C THR A 282 -5.51 6.46 -24.42
N LEU A 283 -5.09 7.28 -23.46
CA LEU A 283 -5.13 8.73 -23.63
C LEU A 283 -3.73 9.25 -23.35
N THR A 284 -3.19 9.86 -24.40
CA THR A 284 -1.86 10.45 -24.62
C THR A 284 -1.29 11.22 -23.45
#